data_AF-A0A8T3PWS3-F1
#
_entry.id   AF-A0A8T3PWS3-F1
#
_cell.length_a   1.000
_cell.length_b   1.000
_cell.length_c   1.000
_cell.angle_alpha   90.00
_cell.angle_beta   90.00
_cell.angle_gamma   90.00
#
_symmetry.space_group_name_H-M   'P 1'
#
loop_
_entity.id
_entity.type
_entity.pdbx_description
1 polymer ?
#
loop_
_entity_poly.entity_id
_entity_poly.type
_entity_poly.pdbx_seq_one_letter_code
_entity_poly.pdbx_strand_id
1 'polypeptide(L)'
;MTTRKQDQPLLVEFDLHELRHAIQQNRKRAEELQKQVERCLTLAHLYDELLRVHGVSNGDIDELPVIARSNRFEGMTVAEAALIVLRDASGKLSGREIMEKLAQGGREVGGKQPMGTLATLMKRDDRIERVPGETNMWRLSNVGRKE
;
A
#
# COMPACT_ATOMS: atom_id res chain seq x y z
N MET A 1 39.95 62.40 29.10
CA MET A 1 38.47 62.51 29.20
C MET A 1 37.89 61.88 27.94
N THR A 2 37.46 60.62 28.05
CA THR A 2 37.07 59.78 26.91
C THR A 2 35.55 59.67 26.93
N THR A 3 34.88 60.42 26.05
CA THR A 3 33.42 60.31 25.90
C THR A 3 33.07 59.04 25.14
N ARG A 4 32.52 58.06 25.86
CA ARG A 4 31.85 56.87 25.32
C ARG A 4 30.76 57.30 24.33
N LYS A 5 30.92 56.95 23.05
CA LYS A 5 29.77 56.92 22.12
C LYS A 5 28.87 55.76 22.55
N GLN A 6 27.60 56.09 22.74
CA GLN A 6 26.54 55.19 23.18
C GLN A 6 26.31 54.09 22.15
N ASP A 7 26.42 52.83 22.58
CA ASP A 7 25.79 51.70 21.92
C ASP A 7 24.27 51.88 22.02
N GLN A 8 23.64 52.38 20.96
CA GLN A 8 22.20 52.23 20.80
C GLN A 8 21.93 50.81 20.31
N PRO A 9 21.05 50.02 20.96
CA PRO A 9 20.60 48.76 20.39
C PRO A 9 19.86 49.08 19.09
N LEU A 10 20.28 48.45 17.99
CA LEU A 10 19.55 48.40 16.73
C LEU A 10 18.11 47.94 17.03
N LEU A 11 17.16 48.87 17.09
CA LEU A 11 15.75 48.53 17.00
C LEU A 11 15.58 47.90 15.61
N VAL A 12 15.29 46.60 15.57
CA VAL A 12 14.82 45.95 14.35
C VAL A 12 13.52 46.67 13.98
N GLU A 13 13.59 47.56 12.99
CA GLU A 13 12.41 48.19 12.42
C GLU A 13 11.56 47.09 11.79
N PHE A 14 10.58 46.59 12.54
CA PHE A 14 9.60 45.68 11.99
C PHE A 14 8.72 46.46 11.02
N ASP A 15 8.75 46.09 9.75
CA ASP A 15 7.79 46.61 8.79
C ASP A 15 6.39 46.09 9.16
N LEU A 16 5.56 47.00 9.66
CA LEU A 16 4.18 46.73 10.04
C LEU A 16 3.36 46.18 8.87
N HIS A 17 3.70 46.54 7.64
CA HIS A 17 3.03 46.05 6.44
C HIS A 17 3.39 44.58 6.17
N GLU A 18 4.67 44.22 6.28
CA GLU A 18 5.13 42.82 6.14
C GLU A 18 4.50 41.93 7.20
N LEU A 19 4.41 42.39 8.46
CA LEU A 19 3.78 41.64 9.54
C LEU A 19 2.28 41.43 9.30
N ARG A 20 1.57 42.47 8.84
CA ARG A 20 0.14 42.36 8.49
C ARG A 20 -0.09 41.38 7.35
N HIS A 21 0.75 41.44 6.33
CA HIS A 21 0.71 40.52 5.20
C HIS A 21 0.97 39.07 5.64
N ALA A 22 1.99 38.85 6.48
CA ALA A 22 2.29 37.54 7.05
C ALA A 22 1.14 37.00 7.91
N ILE A 23 0.50 37.83 8.73
CA ILE A 23 -0.69 37.43 9.51
C ILE A 23 -1.83 37.00 8.58
N GLN A 24 -2.11 37.78 7.54
CA GLN A 24 -3.17 37.47 6.58
C GLN A 24 -2.89 36.17 5.81
N GLN A 25 -1.65 35.95 5.38
CA GLN A 25 -1.23 34.71 4.72
C GLN A 25 -1.39 33.49 5.64
N ASN A 26 -0.95 33.61 6.90
CA ASN A 26 -1.08 32.51 7.86
C ASN A 26 -2.55 32.20 8.17
N ARG A 27 -3.42 33.22 8.28
CA ARG A 27 -4.87 33.01 8.43
C ARG A 27 -5.47 32.25 7.25
N LYS A 28 -5.16 32.67 6.02
CA LYS A 28 -5.63 31.99 4.80
C LYS A 28 -5.15 30.54 4.74
N ARG A 29 -3.91 30.28 5.16
CA ARG A 29 -3.36 28.91 5.23
C ARG A 29 -4.08 28.06 6.29
N ALA A 30 -4.39 28.64 7.45
CA ALA A 30 -5.14 27.96 8.49
C ALA A 30 -6.57 27.60 8.01
N GLU A 31 -7.25 28.50 7.31
CA GLU A 31 -8.57 28.23 6.71
C GLU A 31 -8.52 27.10 5.69
N GLU A 32 -7.48 27.05 4.85
CA GLU A 32 -7.31 25.96 3.88
C GLU A 32 -7.06 24.61 4.55
N LEU A 33 -6.21 24.59 5.58
CA LEU A 33 -5.99 23.38 6.38
C LEU A 33 -7.26 22.92 7.08
N GLN A 34 -8.07 23.84 7.60
CA GLN A 34 -9.36 23.52 8.21
C GLN A 34 -10.31 22.85 7.20
N LYS A 35 -10.39 23.37 5.97
CA LYS A 35 -11.17 22.73 4.89
C LYS A 35 -10.66 21.33 4.56
N GLN A 36 -9.33 21.11 4.58
CA GLN A 36 -8.76 19.77 4.37
C GLN A 36 -9.16 18.81 5.49
N VAL A 37 -9.11 19.27 6.74
CA VAL A 37 -9.56 18.48 7.91
C VAL A 37 -11.04 18.12 7.76
N GLU A 38 -11.90 19.06 7.41
CA GLU A 38 -13.33 18.81 7.19
C GLU A 38 -13.58 17.78 6.08
N ARG A 39 -12.82 17.84 4.98
CA ARG A 39 -12.89 16.82 3.91
C ARG A 39 -12.49 15.44 4.41
N CYS A 40 -11.39 15.33 5.16
CA CYS A 40 -10.95 14.06 5.72
C CYS A 40 -11.98 13.48 6.69
N LEU A 41 -12.58 14.30 7.55
CA LEU A 41 -13.62 13.87 8.48
C LEU A 41 -14.89 13.42 7.76
N THR A 42 -15.28 14.14 6.70
CA THR A 42 -16.43 13.76 5.86
C THR A 42 -16.19 12.41 5.20
N LEU A 43 -14.99 12.20 4.65
CA LEU A 43 -14.61 10.94 4.03
C LEU A 43 -14.62 9.78 5.03
N ALA A 44 -14.05 9.99 6.22
CA ALA A 44 -14.07 9.00 7.30
C ALA A 44 -15.50 8.62 7.68
N HIS A 45 -16.38 9.61 7.82
CA HIS A 45 -17.79 9.35 8.12
C HIS A 45 -18.49 8.51 7.04
N LEU A 46 -18.26 8.82 5.76
CA LEU A 46 -18.81 8.04 4.65
C LEU A 46 -18.29 6.59 4.66
N TYR A 47 -17.03 6.38 5.01
CA TYR A 47 -16.47 5.03 5.16
C TYR A 47 -17.08 4.28 6.34
N ASP A 48 -17.29 4.94 7.48
CA ASP A 48 -17.98 4.34 8.63
C ASP A 48 -19.43 3.95 8.26
N GLU A 49 -20.14 4.80 7.53
CA GLU A 49 -21.50 4.49 7.04
C GLU A 49 -21.51 3.30 6.08
N LEU A 50 -20.56 3.23 5.14
CA LEU A 50 -20.42 2.08 4.24
C LEU A 50 -20.15 0.79 5.03
N LEU A 51 -19.22 0.82 5.98
CA LEU A 51 -18.91 -0.34 6.83
C LEU A 51 -20.15 -0.79 7.61
N ARG A 52 -20.92 0.16 8.15
CA ARG A 52 -22.17 -0.13 8.86
C ARG A 52 -23.23 -0.76 7.96
N VAL A 53 -23.42 -0.28 6.73
CA VAL A 53 -24.34 -0.88 5.75
C VAL A 53 -23.93 -2.30 5.40
N HIS A 54 -22.62 -2.57 5.37
CA HIS A 54 -22.06 -3.91 5.15
C HIS A 54 -21.99 -4.79 6.41
N GLY A 55 -22.47 -4.30 7.56
CA GLY A 55 -22.52 -5.08 8.80
C GLY A 55 -21.16 -5.29 9.48
N VAL A 56 -20.13 -4.51 9.11
CA VAL A 56 -18.80 -4.56 9.72
C VAL A 56 -18.77 -3.63 10.94
N SER A 57 -18.42 -4.15 12.11
CA SER A 57 -18.39 -3.38 13.35
C SER A 57 -17.01 -2.80 13.61
N ASN A 58 -16.90 -1.64 14.27
CA ASN A 58 -15.61 -0.97 14.51
C ASN A 58 -14.60 -1.81 15.32
N GLY A 59 -15.07 -2.85 16.04
CA GLY A 59 -14.20 -3.81 16.73
C GLY A 59 -13.49 -4.79 15.81
N ASP A 60 -13.96 -4.95 14.56
CA ASP A 60 -13.35 -5.82 13.55
C ASP A 60 -12.24 -5.09 12.78
N ILE A 61 -12.11 -3.76 12.94
CA ILE A 61 -11.20 -2.92 12.14
C ILE A 61 -9.74 -3.02 12.61
N ASP A 62 -9.49 -3.27 13.91
CA ASP A 62 -8.14 -3.54 14.42
C ASP A 62 -7.58 -4.90 13.93
N GLU A 63 -8.45 -5.81 13.46
CA GLU A 63 -8.07 -7.06 12.80
C GLU A 63 -8.13 -7.01 11.28
N LEU A 64 -8.65 -5.93 10.66
CA LEU A 64 -8.62 -5.77 9.22
C LEU A 64 -7.16 -5.54 8.80
N PRO A 65 -6.50 -6.55 8.18
CA PRO A 65 -5.17 -6.32 7.64
C PRO A 65 -5.33 -5.22 6.60
N VAL A 66 -4.57 -4.14 6.77
CA VAL A 66 -4.38 -3.11 5.75
C VAL A 66 -4.28 -3.81 4.40
N ILE A 67 -5.21 -3.46 3.51
CA ILE A 67 -5.50 -4.09 2.21
C ILE A 67 -6.57 -5.18 2.34
N ALA A 68 -7.79 -4.84 1.89
CA ALA A 68 -8.80 -5.80 1.46
C ALA A 68 -8.11 -6.95 0.73
N ARG A 69 -7.90 -8.08 1.43
CA ARG A 69 -7.42 -9.31 0.81
C ARG A 69 -8.53 -9.66 -0.16
N SER A 70 -8.32 -9.33 -1.43
CA SER A 70 -9.30 -9.62 -2.46
C SER A 70 -9.53 -11.12 -2.39
N ASN A 71 -10.77 -11.60 -2.29
CA ASN A 71 -11.09 -13.03 -2.33
C ASN A 71 -10.92 -13.60 -3.75
N ARG A 72 -9.96 -13.06 -4.51
CA ARG A 72 -9.73 -13.33 -5.92
C ARG A 72 -9.49 -14.81 -6.18
N PHE A 73 -8.89 -15.50 -5.21
CA PHE A 73 -8.52 -16.90 -5.29
C PHE A 73 -9.35 -17.79 -4.35
N GLU A 74 -10.49 -17.29 -3.85
CA GLU A 74 -11.42 -18.07 -3.05
C GLU A 74 -11.94 -19.28 -3.86
N GLY A 75 -11.97 -20.46 -3.23
CA GLY A 75 -12.37 -21.72 -3.87
C GLY A 75 -11.37 -22.35 -4.85
N MET A 76 -10.28 -21.66 -5.21
CA MET A 76 -9.25 -22.21 -6.10
C MET A 76 -8.27 -23.12 -5.34
N THR A 77 -7.40 -23.83 -6.04
CA THR A 77 -6.18 -24.43 -5.45
C THR A 77 -5.03 -23.44 -5.49
N VAL A 78 -3.96 -23.69 -4.72
CA VAL A 78 -2.76 -22.83 -4.73
C VAL A 78 -2.12 -22.80 -6.14
N ALA A 79 -2.13 -23.92 -6.86
CA ALA A 79 -1.59 -23.99 -8.21
C ALA A 79 -2.44 -23.20 -9.23
N GLU A 80 -3.78 -23.28 -9.14
CA GLU A 80 -4.69 -22.49 -9.99
C GLU A 80 -4.54 -20.98 -9.73
N ALA A 81 -4.46 -20.58 -8.46
CA ALA A 81 -4.21 -19.20 -8.10
C ALA A 81 -2.83 -18.73 -8.63
N ALA A 82 -1.80 -19.57 -8.52
CA ALA A 82 -0.46 -19.28 -9.05
C ALA A 82 -0.45 -19.14 -10.58
N LEU A 83 -1.29 -19.90 -11.29
CA LEU A 83 -1.45 -19.75 -12.75
C LEU A 83 -2.01 -18.40 -13.14
N ILE A 84 -3.03 -17.91 -12.43
CA ILE A 84 -3.58 -16.58 -12.68
C ILE A 84 -2.51 -15.52 -12.42
N VAL A 85 -1.79 -15.63 -11.31
CA VAL A 85 -0.67 -14.73 -10.98
C VAL A 85 0.40 -14.70 -12.07
N LEU A 86 0.79 -15.87 -12.60
CA LEU A 86 1.77 -15.98 -13.68
C LEU A 86 1.23 -15.47 -15.03
N ARG A 87 -0.06 -15.66 -15.32
CA ARG A 87 -0.73 -15.10 -16.51
C ARG A 87 -0.74 -13.59 -16.48
N ASP A 88 -1.15 -12.99 -15.36
CA ASP A 88 -1.21 -11.54 -15.21
C ASP A 88 0.17 -10.89 -15.37
N ALA A 89 1.21 -11.53 -14.81
CA ALA A 89 2.58 -11.02 -14.91
C ALA A 89 3.17 -11.13 -16.32
N SER A 90 2.51 -11.88 -17.24
CA SER A 90 2.96 -12.09 -18.62
C SER A 90 4.44 -12.51 -18.73
N GLY A 91 4.94 -13.26 -17.75
CA GLY A 91 6.36 -13.52 -17.60
C GLY A 91 6.71 -14.53 -16.50
N LYS A 92 8.01 -14.61 -16.19
CA LYS A 92 8.52 -15.42 -15.08
C LYS A 92 8.47 -14.64 -13.77
N LEU A 93 8.13 -15.31 -12.68
CA LEU A 93 8.13 -14.74 -11.34
C LEU A 93 8.94 -15.61 -10.39
N SER A 94 9.53 -14.99 -9.38
CA SER A 94 10.12 -15.72 -8.27
C SER A 94 9.05 -16.32 -7.37
N GLY A 95 9.35 -17.44 -6.71
CA GLY A 95 8.42 -18.05 -5.75
C GLY A 95 7.99 -17.08 -4.63
N ARG A 96 8.85 -16.13 -4.25
CA ARG A 96 8.52 -15.10 -3.25
C ARG A 96 7.46 -14.14 -3.77
N GLU A 97 7.64 -13.62 -4.99
CA GLU A 97 6.65 -12.72 -5.63
C GLU A 97 5.30 -13.41 -5.82
N ILE A 98 5.32 -14.70 -6.15
CA ILE A 98 4.10 -15.49 -6.29
C ILE A 98 3.39 -15.60 -4.93
N MET A 99 4.10 -15.96 -3.85
CA MET A 99 3.49 -16.01 -2.51
C MET A 99 2.89 -14.67 -2.08
N GLU A 100 3.59 -13.57 -2.34
CA GLU A 100 3.13 -12.23 -1.99
C GLU A 100 1.85 -11.86 -2.75
N LYS A 101 1.82 -12.09 -4.07
CA LYS A 101 0.63 -11.86 -4.89
C LYS A 101 -0.53 -12.78 -4.52
N LEU A 102 -0.25 -14.03 -4.14
CA LEU A 102 -1.26 -14.96 -3.62
C LEU A 102 -1.85 -14.46 -2.31
N ALA A 103 -1.02 -13.99 -1.37
CA ALA A 103 -1.47 -13.44 -0.09
C ALA A 103 -2.32 -12.16 -0.28
N GLN A 104 -1.91 -11.27 -1.20
CA GLN A 104 -2.71 -10.09 -1.60
C GLN A 104 -4.07 -10.49 -2.20
N GLY A 105 -4.11 -11.61 -2.92
CA GLY A 105 -5.31 -12.23 -3.48
C GLY A 105 -6.08 -13.16 -2.54
N GLY A 106 -5.85 -13.04 -1.23
CA GLY A 106 -6.60 -13.78 -0.22
C GLY A 106 -6.25 -15.27 -0.12
N ARG A 107 -5.14 -15.70 -0.73
CA ARG A 107 -4.68 -17.10 -0.71
C ARG A 107 -3.33 -17.25 -0.04
N GLU A 108 -3.34 -17.68 1.22
CA GLU A 108 -2.12 -18.05 1.92
C GLU A 108 -1.68 -19.49 1.58
N VAL A 109 -0.37 -19.68 1.52
CA VAL A 109 0.23 -21.01 1.38
C VAL A 109 0.61 -21.52 2.77
N GLY A 110 -0.17 -22.47 3.29
CA GLY A 110 0.04 -23.02 4.63
C GLY A 110 1.21 -24.00 4.75
N GLY A 111 1.50 -24.39 6.00
CA GLY A 111 2.46 -25.44 6.37
C GLY A 111 3.76 -24.93 6.99
N LYS A 112 4.58 -25.85 7.51
CA LYS A 112 5.85 -25.55 8.22
C LYS A 112 6.90 -24.87 7.31
N GLN A 113 6.81 -25.08 5.99
CA GLN A 113 7.70 -24.49 4.99
C GLN A 113 6.91 -24.01 3.77
N PRO A 114 6.29 -22.81 3.82
CA PRO A 114 5.39 -22.29 2.78
C PRO A 114 6.01 -22.28 1.37
N MET A 115 7.27 -21.89 1.24
CA MET A 115 8.00 -21.91 -0.05
C MET A 115 8.18 -23.32 -0.61
N GLY A 116 8.43 -24.30 0.25
CA GLY A 116 8.57 -25.71 -0.15
C GLY A 116 7.22 -26.31 -0.55
N THR A 117 6.15 -25.96 0.18
CA THR A 117 4.78 -26.31 -0.16
C THR A 117 4.40 -25.74 -1.53
N LEU A 118 4.63 -24.45 -1.75
CA LEU A 118 4.37 -23.78 -3.03
C LEU A 118 5.10 -24.47 -4.17
N ALA A 119 6.41 -24.71 -4.02
CA ALA A 119 7.21 -25.36 -5.05
C ALA A 119 6.72 -26.78 -5.37
N THR A 120 6.29 -27.54 -4.36
CA THR A 120 5.74 -28.89 -4.55
C THR A 120 4.42 -28.86 -5.31
N LEU A 121 3.53 -27.93 -4.95
CA LEU A 121 2.23 -27.79 -5.61
C LEU A 121 2.38 -27.32 -7.05
N MET A 122 3.28 -26.37 -7.32
CA MET A 122 3.55 -25.89 -8.67
C MET A 122 4.20 -26.96 -9.56
N LYS A 123 5.09 -27.80 -9.02
CA LYS A 123 5.68 -28.94 -9.78
C LYS A 123 4.68 -30.02 -10.17
N ARG A 124 3.56 -30.13 -9.45
CA ARG A 124 2.50 -31.11 -9.75
C ARG A 124 1.54 -30.61 -10.83
N ASP A 125 1.62 -29.34 -11.21
CA ASP A 125 0.76 -28.75 -12.23
C ASP A 125 1.53 -28.59 -13.54
N ASP A 126 1.19 -29.39 -14.55
CA ASP A 126 1.89 -29.42 -15.84
C ASP A 126 1.82 -28.08 -16.61
N ARG A 127 0.93 -27.16 -16.19
CA ARG A 127 0.81 -25.82 -16.78
C ARG A 127 1.84 -24.84 -16.23
N ILE A 128 2.57 -25.21 -15.18
CA ILE A 128 3.59 -24.39 -14.52
C ILE A 128 4.93 -25.10 -14.59
N GLU A 129 5.98 -24.39 -14.98
CA GLU A 129 7.32 -24.95 -14.98
C GLU A 129 8.32 -24.05 -14.26
N ARG A 130 9.30 -24.69 -13.62
CA ARG A 130 10.45 -24.01 -13.05
C ARG A 130 11.42 -23.66 -14.16
N VAL A 131 11.91 -22.43 -14.19
CA VAL A 131 12.89 -21.97 -15.18
C VAL A 131 14.25 -22.63 -14.90
N PRO A 132 14.81 -23.42 -15.84
CA PRO A 132 16.14 -24.03 -15.68
C PRO A 132 17.23 -22.96 -15.63
N GLY A 133 18.24 -23.15 -14.78
CA GLY A 133 19.36 -22.22 -14.64
C GLY A 133 19.05 -20.95 -13.83
N GLU A 134 17.81 -20.76 -13.39
CA GLU A 134 17.40 -19.62 -12.57
C GLU A 134 16.91 -20.04 -11.18
N THR A 135 17.33 -19.30 -10.15
CA THR A 135 17.01 -19.64 -8.76
C THR A 135 15.56 -19.26 -8.44
N ASN A 136 14.72 -20.26 -8.15
CA ASN A 136 13.33 -20.12 -7.71
C ASN A 136 12.42 -19.33 -8.67
N MET A 137 12.73 -19.32 -9.96
CA MET A 137 11.90 -18.70 -10.98
C MET A 137 10.92 -19.71 -11.59
N TRP A 138 9.69 -19.26 -11.80
CA TRP A 138 8.59 -20.04 -12.34
C TRP A 138 7.93 -19.30 -13.48
N ARG A 139 7.44 -20.04 -14.47
CA ARG A 139 6.71 -19.50 -15.61
C ARG A 139 5.57 -20.43 -16.00
N LEU A 140 4.68 -19.92 -16.84
CA LEU A 140 3.72 -20.76 -17.54
C LEU A 140 4.47 -21.71 -18.47
N SER A 141 4.10 -22.98 -18.44
CA SER A 141 4.63 -23.94 -19.40
C SER A 141 4.04 -23.67 -20.78
N ASN A 142 4.84 -23.89 -21.82
CA ASN A 142 4.44 -23.71 -23.21
C ASN A 142 3.57 -24.85 -23.76
N VAL A 143 3.24 -25.85 -22.93
CA VAL A 143 2.55 -27.10 -23.32
C VAL A 143 1.14 -26.88 -23.91
N GLY A 144 0.59 -25.66 -23.86
CA GLY A 144 -0.71 -25.32 -24.44
C GLY A 144 -0.71 -24.30 -25.59
N ARG A 145 0.44 -23.78 -26.05
CA ARG A 145 0.49 -22.88 -27.22
C ARG A 145 0.52 -23.71 -28.50
N LYS A 146 -0.61 -24.31 -28.86
CA LYS A 146 -0.91 -24.58 -30.28
C LYS A 146 -1.43 -23.27 -30.87
N GLU A 147 -0.95 -23.02 -32.09
CA GLU A 147 -1.11 -21.83 -32.93
C GLU A 147 -2.52 -21.24 -32.97
#